data_AF-A0A5A8CGY2-F1
#
_entry.id   AF-A0A5A8CGY2-F1
#
_cell.length_a   1.000
_cell.length_b   1.000
_cell.length_c   1.000
_cell.angle_alpha   90.00
_cell.angle_beta   90.00
_cell.angle_gamma   90.00
#
_symmetry.space_group_name_H-M   'P 1'
#
loop_
_entity.id
_entity.type
_entity.pdbx_description
1 polymer ?
#
loop_
_entity_poly.entity_id
_entity_poly.type
_entity_poly.pdbx_seq_one_letter_code
_entity_poly.pdbx_strand_id
1 'polypeptide(L)'
;MQGASFDDVQIRADFDAANCAGVERTGTDAFTIRPKADCEGGPNPTTYRTWFHFAVAVRLPPAAAAPPKASGSTFSAGRTLSFTIAPYNRQPGLFRAGHRPSVIGGSGTPRASRQWRRLRTPAVLSSDEGEGPDGKKEWRLGFSLTWPAFAAGDGRAVDGSDDLWSEYCHGGR
;
A
#
# COMPACT_ATOMS: atom_id res chain seq x y z
N MET A 1 -6.88 13.56 -4.55
CA MET A 1 -5.42 13.76 -4.52
C MET A 1 -4.82 12.83 -5.56
N GLN A 2 -3.94 13.33 -6.41
CA GLN A 2 -3.14 12.53 -7.33
C GLN A 2 -1.99 11.91 -6.53
N GLY A 3 -1.53 10.70 -6.88
CA GLY A 3 -0.54 9.94 -6.12
C GLY A 3 0.77 10.66 -5.75
N ALA A 4 1.63 10.01 -4.95
CA ALA A 4 2.98 10.47 -4.66
C ALA A 4 4.01 9.71 -5.51
N SER A 5 4.99 10.43 -6.06
CA SER A 5 6.11 9.84 -6.79
C SER A 5 7.41 10.10 -6.04
N PHE A 6 8.19 9.04 -5.90
CA PHE A 6 9.55 9.03 -5.38
C PHE A 6 10.46 8.49 -6.50
N ASP A 7 11.77 8.73 -6.42
CA ASP A 7 12.73 8.44 -7.50
C ASP A 7 12.59 7.02 -8.09
N ASP A 8 12.18 6.06 -7.25
CA ASP A 8 12.07 4.65 -7.56
C ASP A 8 10.67 4.02 -7.33
N VAL A 9 9.75 4.73 -6.66
CA VAL A 9 8.42 4.22 -6.26
C VAL A 9 7.34 5.26 -6.52
N GLN A 10 6.24 4.85 -7.15
CA GLN A 10 5.04 5.67 -7.35
C GLN A 10 3.85 5.03 -6.65
N ILE A 11 3.14 5.80 -5.82
CA ILE A 11 1.93 5.37 -5.12
C ILE A 11 0.75 6.16 -5.67
N ARG A 12 -0.27 5.49 -6.21
CA ARG A 12 -1.42 6.09 -6.89
C ARG A 12 -2.74 5.71 -6.25
N ALA A 13 -3.72 6.59 -6.34
CA ALA A 13 -5.08 6.36 -5.82
C ALA A 13 -6.12 7.16 -6.62
N ASP A 14 -5.86 7.33 -7.92
CA ASP A 14 -6.68 8.06 -8.89
C ASP A 14 -7.49 7.09 -9.77
N PHE A 15 -8.20 6.16 -9.13
CA PHE A 15 -9.01 5.14 -9.79
C PHE A 15 -10.24 4.76 -8.94
N ASP A 16 -11.15 3.98 -9.52
CA ASP A 16 -12.40 3.59 -8.85
C ASP A 16 -12.15 2.78 -7.57
N ALA A 17 -12.95 3.06 -6.54
CA ALA A 17 -12.80 2.56 -5.17
C ALA A 17 -11.45 2.87 -4.49
N ALA A 18 -10.55 3.66 -5.08
CA ALA A 18 -9.30 4.06 -4.45
C ALA A 18 -9.57 4.90 -3.19
N ASN A 19 -8.76 4.70 -2.15
CA ASN A 19 -8.80 5.53 -0.95
C ASN A 19 -7.41 5.82 -0.40
N CYS A 20 -6.93 7.02 -0.72
CA CYS A 20 -5.73 7.62 -0.17
C CYS A 20 -5.88 9.15 -0.20
N ALA A 21 -5.88 9.76 0.99
CA ALA A 21 -5.85 11.19 1.23
C ALA A 21 -4.43 11.75 1.18
N GLY A 22 -3.39 10.94 1.41
CA GLY A 22 -2.01 11.41 1.42
C GLY A 22 -0.99 10.29 1.59
N VAL A 23 0.23 10.54 1.13
CA VAL A 23 1.37 9.62 1.22
C VAL A 23 2.58 10.39 1.70
N GLU A 24 3.34 9.79 2.60
CA GLU A 24 4.59 10.33 3.12
C GLU A 24 5.66 9.24 3.13
N ARG A 25 6.86 9.54 2.63
CA ARG A 25 8.01 8.63 2.74
C ARG A 25 8.68 8.87 4.09
N THR A 26 8.60 7.89 4.98
CA THR A 26 9.14 7.94 6.35
C THR A 26 10.49 7.24 6.48
N GLY A 27 10.96 6.59 5.42
CA GLY A 27 12.29 6.01 5.31
C GLY A 27 12.58 5.58 3.89
N THR A 28 13.78 5.06 3.61
CA THR A 28 14.18 4.64 2.27
C THR A 28 13.16 3.71 1.61
N ASP A 29 12.59 2.76 2.37
CA ASP A 29 11.59 1.81 1.91
C ASP A 29 10.31 1.83 2.76
N ALA A 30 10.05 2.94 3.45
CA ALA A 30 8.93 3.06 4.37
C ALA A 30 8.01 4.21 3.97
N PHE A 31 6.71 3.92 3.94
CA PHE A 31 5.67 4.87 3.54
C PHE A 31 4.53 4.89 4.57
N THR A 32 4.08 6.07 4.92
CA THR A 32 2.83 6.29 5.65
C THR A 32 1.74 6.67 4.65
N ILE A 33 0.64 5.91 4.66
CA ILE A 33 -0.55 6.13 3.84
C ILE A 33 -1.66 6.67 4.74
N ARG A 34 -2.21 7.81 4.35
CA ARG A 34 -3.34 8.45 5.04
C ARG A 34 -4.61 8.16 4.24
N PRO A 35 -5.53 7.30 4.71
CA PRO A 35 -6.81 7.11 4.03
C PRO A 35 -7.74 8.31 4.29
N LYS A 36 -8.68 8.57 3.38
CA LYS A 36 -9.81 9.47 3.67
C LYS A 36 -10.77 8.81 4.64
N ALA A 37 -11.50 9.61 5.39
CA ALA A 37 -12.63 9.09 6.15
C ALA A 37 -13.80 8.72 5.21
N ASP A 38 -14.66 7.79 5.65
CA ASP A 38 -15.82 7.40 4.85
C ASP A 38 -16.73 8.60 4.61
N CYS A 39 -17.14 8.77 3.35
CA CYS A 39 -17.97 9.88 2.89
C CYS A 39 -17.38 11.28 3.16
N GLU A 40 -16.06 11.41 3.34
CA GLU A 40 -15.38 12.70 3.49
C GLU A 40 -15.72 13.65 2.33
N GLY A 41 -16.24 14.84 2.67
CA GLY A 41 -16.71 15.83 1.69
C GLY A 41 -18.07 15.53 1.05
N GLY A 42 -18.73 14.43 1.44
CA GLY A 42 -20.07 14.05 1.00
C GLY A 42 -21.18 14.47 1.98
N PRO A 43 -22.43 14.03 1.75
CA PRO A 43 -23.59 14.43 2.56
C PRO A 43 -23.62 13.82 3.97
N ASN A 44 -22.94 12.70 4.19
CA ASN A 44 -22.93 11.98 5.47
C ASN A 44 -21.50 11.56 5.86
N PRO A 45 -20.57 12.51 6.08
CA PRO A 45 -19.20 12.19 6.43
C PRO A 45 -19.13 11.50 7.80
N THR A 46 -18.26 10.51 7.92
CA THR A 46 -17.95 9.86 9.21
C THR A 46 -16.49 10.11 9.60
N THR A 47 -16.08 9.63 10.78
CA THR A 47 -14.67 9.63 11.19
C THR A 47 -13.98 8.29 10.95
N TYR A 48 -14.68 7.30 10.36
CA TYR A 48 -14.16 5.96 10.13
C TYR A 48 -13.18 5.95 8.95
N ARG A 49 -12.02 5.31 9.19
CA ARG A 49 -10.89 5.11 8.30
C ARG A 49 -10.47 3.66 8.39
N THR A 50 -11.18 2.83 7.67
CA THR A 50 -11.02 1.36 7.68
C THR A 50 -10.68 0.87 6.27
N TRP A 51 -11.20 1.55 5.26
CA TRP A 51 -10.96 1.30 3.87
C TRP A 51 -9.65 1.94 3.37
N PHE A 52 -8.81 1.18 2.68
CA PHE A 52 -7.69 1.72 1.91
C PHE A 52 -7.47 0.91 0.63
N HIS A 53 -7.21 1.61 -0.46
CA HIS A 53 -6.97 1.01 -1.78
C HIS A 53 -6.09 1.94 -2.60
N PHE A 54 -4.90 1.47 -2.95
CA PHE A 54 -3.89 2.25 -3.66
C PHE A 54 -3.02 1.34 -4.53
N ALA A 55 -2.49 1.87 -5.62
CA ALA A 55 -1.57 1.17 -6.50
C ALA A 55 -0.12 1.58 -6.17
N VAL A 56 0.80 0.64 -6.27
CA VAL A 56 2.24 0.86 -6.15
C VAL A 56 2.87 0.45 -7.47
N ALA A 57 3.55 1.37 -8.14
CA ALA A 57 4.41 1.08 -9.26
C ALA A 57 5.86 1.32 -8.84
N VAL A 58 6.76 0.44 -9.25
CA VAL A 58 8.20 0.66 -9.06
C VAL A 58 8.85 0.81 -10.42
N ARG A 59 9.83 1.70 -10.51
CA ARG A 59 10.61 1.89 -11.73
C ARG A 59 11.90 1.09 -11.61
N LEU A 60 12.05 0.04 -12.41
CA LEU A 60 13.29 -0.74 -12.42
C LEU A 60 14.34 -0.04 -13.30
N PRO A 61 15.63 -0.07 -12.95
CA PRO A 61 16.67 0.32 -13.89
C PRO A 61 16.69 -0.64 -15.10
N PRO A 62 17.01 -0.16 -16.32
CA PRO A 62 17.01 -0.98 -17.53
C PRO A 62 17.99 -2.16 -17.42
N ALA A 63 17.53 -3.36 -17.83
CA ALA A 63 18.19 -4.63 -17.58
C ALA A 63 19.55 -4.86 -18.30
N ALA A 64 19.95 -4.01 -19.25
CA ALA A 64 21.23 -4.13 -19.95
C ALA A 64 21.59 -2.83 -20.72
N ALA A 65 22.30 -1.89 -20.09
CA ALA A 65 23.15 -0.91 -20.80
C ALA A 65 23.96 -0.06 -19.79
N ALA A 66 25.25 -0.40 -19.62
CA ALA A 66 26.30 0.42 -18.99
C ALA A 66 26.06 0.91 -17.53
N PRO A 67 27.13 1.19 -16.75
CA PRO A 67 26.97 1.86 -15.46
C PRO A 67 26.26 3.21 -15.71
N PRO A 68 25.14 3.50 -15.03
CA PRO A 68 24.30 4.64 -15.39
C PRO A 68 25.02 5.96 -15.08
N LYS A 69 25.10 6.81 -16.11
CA LYS A 69 25.28 8.26 -15.94
C LYS A 69 23.98 8.79 -15.29
N ALA A 70 23.99 8.96 -13.97
CA ALA A 70 23.06 9.80 -13.19
C ALA A 70 21.53 9.59 -13.36
N SER A 71 21.04 8.36 -13.59
CA SER A 71 19.59 8.07 -13.55
C SER A 71 19.21 7.13 -12.38
N GLY A 72 19.34 7.70 -11.19
CA GLY A 72 18.78 7.43 -9.84
C GLY A 72 18.01 6.18 -9.38
N SER A 73 17.48 5.28 -10.21
CA SER A 73 16.67 4.15 -9.65
C SER A 73 17.57 2.99 -9.19
N THR A 74 17.53 2.69 -7.90
CA THR A 74 18.24 1.58 -7.24
C THR A 74 17.31 0.40 -6.88
N PHE A 75 16.08 0.39 -7.39
CA PHE A 75 15.08 -0.62 -7.00
C PHE A 75 15.37 -1.97 -7.67
N SER A 76 15.46 -3.03 -6.86
CA SER A 76 15.73 -4.39 -7.31
C SER A 76 14.63 -5.35 -6.85
N ALA A 77 14.45 -6.45 -7.60
CA ALA A 77 13.60 -7.56 -7.16
C ALA A 77 14.12 -8.12 -5.82
N GLY A 78 13.21 -8.52 -4.93
CA GLY A 78 13.49 -8.93 -3.55
C GLY A 78 13.51 -7.77 -2.55
N ARG A 79 13.47 -6.50 -2.99
CA ARG A 79 13.37 -5.34 -2.09
C ARG A 79 12.01 -5.33 -1.40
N THR A 80 12.00 -5.01 -0.11
CA THR A 80 10.78 -5.02 0.70
C THR A 80 10.37 -3.60 1.06
N LEU A 81 9.16 -3.22 0.66
CA LEU A 81 8.52 -1.97 1.03
C LEU A 81 7.70 -2.16 2.29
N SER A 82 7.73 -1.19 3.20
CA SER A 82 6.93 -1.18 4.42
C SER A 82 5.91 -0.05 4.37
N PHE A 83 4.67 -0.37 4.71
CA PHE A 83 3.54 0.55 4.67
C PHE A 83 2.91 0.65 6.05
N THR A 84 2.64 1.88 6.47
CA THR A 84 1.88 2.20 7.68
C THR A 84 0.61 2.95 7.28
N ILE A 85 -0.56 2.39 7.54
CA ILE A 85 -1.83 3.10 7.37
C ILE A 85 -2.13 3.89 8.65
N ALA A 86 -2.24 5.21 8.55
CA ALA A 86 -2.48 6.09 9.68
C ALA A 86 -3.20 7.40 9.25
N PRO A 87 -4.22 7.89 9.98
CA PRO A 87 -4.90 7.20 11.08
C PRO A 87 -5.72 6.01 10.59
N TYR A 88 -5.76 4.96 11.39
CA TYR A 88 -6.63 3.80 11.19
C TYR A 88 -7.62 3.69 12.35
N ASN A 89 -8.88 3.32 12.07
CA ASN A 89 -9.82 3.04 13.16
C ASN A 89 -9.65 1.60 13.64
N ARG A 90 -9.47 1.39 14.95
CA ARG A 90 -9.37 0.05 15.52
C ARG A 90 -10.60 -0.78 15.15
N GLN A 91 -10.36 -1.97 14.60
CA GLN A 91 -11.37 -2.98 14.33
C GLN A 91 -11.05 -4.24 15.15
N PRO A 92 -11.60 -4.37 16.37
CA PRO A 92 -11.19 -5.42 17.32
C PRO A 92 -11.35 -6.84 16.78
N GLY A 93 -12.35 -7.08 15.92
CA GLY A 93 -12.59 -8.38 15.29
C GLY A 93 -11.62 -8.72 14.17
N LEU A 94 -11.10 -7.73 13.44
CA LEU A 94 -10.28 -7.95 12.27
C LEU A 94 -8.89 -8.52 12.62
N PHE A 95 -8.21 -7.89 13.58
CA PHE A 95 -6.81 -8.20 13.85
C PHE A 95 -6.59 -9.40 14.80
N ARG A 96 -7.63 -9.84 15.52
CA ARG A 96 -7.56 -11.06 16.35
C ARG A 96 -7.34 -12.33 15.52
N ALA A 97 -7.66 -12.31 14.23
CA ALA A 97 -7.55 -13.44 13.32
C ALA A 97 -6.30 -13.39 12.42
N GLY A 98 -5.32 -12.52 12.71
CA GLY A 98 -4.12 -12.39 11.88
C GLY A 98 -4.44 -11.85 10.49
N HIS A 99 -5.17 -10.73 10.44
CA HIS A 99 -5.56 -10.06 9.20
C HIS A 99 -4.40 -9.86 8.25
N ARG A 100 -4.64 -10.09 6.96
CA ARG A 100 -3.64 -9.97 5.89
C ARG A 100 -4.20 -9.05 4.81
N PRO A 101 -3.49 -7.98 4.41
CA PRO A 101 -3.90 -7.17 3.27
C PRO A 101 -4.05 -8.02 2.01
N SER A 102 -4.99 -7.64 1.15
CA SER A 102 -5.19 -8.24 -0.15
C SER A 102 -4.40 -7.47 -1.20
N VAL A 103 -3.74 -8.18 -2.08
CA VAL A 103 -2.89 -7.57 -3.10
C VAL A 103 -3.18 -8.26 -4.43
N ILE A 104 -3.21 -7.49 -5.51
CA ILE A 104 -3.39 -8.00 -6.85
C ILE A 104 -2.30 -7.37 -7.71
N GLY A 105 -1.47 -8.23 -8.29
CA GLY A 105 -0.20 -7.78 -8.81
C GLY A 105 0.50 -8.87 -9.58
N GLY A 106 1.54 -8.48 -10.28
CA GLY A 106 2.29 -9.34 -11.18
C GLY A 106 2.66 -8.58 -12.43
N SER A 107 3.90 -8.13 -12.49
CA SER A 107 4.48 -7.59 -13.71
C SER A 107 4.37 -8.66 -14.81
N GLY A 108 3.79 -8.31 -15.97
CA GLY A 108 3.62 -9.25 -17.08
C GLY A 108 2.39 -10.18 -17.00
N THR A 109 1.61 -10.15 -15.91
CA THR A 109 0.38 -10.96 -15.81
C THR A 109 -0.79 -10.26 -16.50
N PRO A 110 -1.46 -10.87 -17.51
CA PRO A 110 -2.64 -10.30 -18.14
C PRO A 110 -3.71 -9.92 -17.12
N ARG A 111 -4.34 -8.76 -17.30
CA ARG A 111 -5.35 -8.24 -16.36
C ARG A 111 -6.46 -9.26 -16.06
N ALA A 112 -6.90 -9.99 -17.09
CA ALA A 112 -7.95 -11.02 -16.97
C ALA A 112 -7.54 -12.22 -16.09
N SER A 113 -6.25 -12.47 -15.91
CA SER A 113 -5.71 -13.54 -15.07
C SER A 113 -5.25 -13.07 -13.69
N ARG A 114 -5.36 -11.77 -13.39
CA ARG A 114 -4.96 -11.26 -12.07
C ARG A 114 -5.98 -11.71 -11.04
N GLN A 115 -5.48 -12.24 -9.93
CA GLN A 115 -6.31 -12.65 -8.80
C GLN A 115 -5.83 -11.95 -7.53
N TRP A 116 -6.79 -11.49 -6.75
CA TRP A 116 -6.54 -11.00 -5.40
C TRP A 116 -6.01 -12.12 -4.52
N ARG A 117 -4.95 -11.84 -3.78
CA ARG A 117 -4.31 -12.78 -2.86
C ARG A 117 -3.96 -12.07 -1.57
N ARG A 118 -4.02 -12.80 -0.45
CA ARG A 118 -3.63 -12.27 0.85
C ARG A 118 -2.10 -12.28 0.99
N LEU A 119 -1.53 -11.26 1.63
CA LEU A 119 -0.11 -11.25 1.99
C LEU A 119 0.26 -12.43 2.90
N ARG A 120 1.50 -12.89 2.76
CA ARG A 120 2.06 -13.98 3.58
C ARG A 120 2.36 -13.57 5.01
N THR A 121 2.50 -12.28 5.28
CA THR A 121 2.71 -11.76 6.62
C THR A 121 1.44 -11.05 7.08
N PRO A 122 0.91 -11.34 8.27
CA PRO A 122 -0.19 -10.57 8.86
C PRO A 122 0.19 -9.10 8.97
N ALA A 123 -0.80 -8.22 8.80
CA ALA A 123 -0.63 -6.83 9.19
C ALA A 123 -0.56 -6.73 10.72
N VAL A 124 0.30 -5.85 11.20
CA VAL A 124 0.51 -5.59 12.62
C VAL A 124 -0.23 -4.30 12.97
N LEU A 125 -1.21 -4.42 13.84
CA LEU A 125 -1.82 -3.25 14.46
C LEU A 125 -0.89 -2.81 15.59
N SER A 126 -0.19 -1.69 15.41
CA SER A 126 0.54 -1.09 16.52
C SER A 126 -0.36 -0.12 17.25
N SER A 127 -0.34 -0.24 18.58
CA SER A 127 -0.85 0.79 19.47
C SER A 127 0.19 1.87 19.72
N ASP A 128 1.34 1.84 19.02
CA ASP A 128 2.36 2.87 19.16
C ASP A 128 1.70 4.21 18.91
N GLU A 129 1.53 4.91 20.02
CA GLU A 129 0.78 6.13 20.24
C GLU A 129 1.50 7.26 19.53
N GLY A 130 1.49 7.22 18.21
CA GLY A 130 1.78 8.42 17.46
C GLY A 130 0.75 9.44 17.85
N GLU A 131 1.20 10.55 18.43
CA GLU A 131 0.40 11.77 18.44
C GLU A 131 0.08 12.10 16.97
N GLY A 132 -1.21 12.10 16.64
CA GLY A 132 -1.68 12.80 15.45
C GLY A 132 -1.22 14.27 15.51
N PRO A 133 -1.33 15.03 14.42
CA PRO A 133 -1.01 16.46 14.44
C PRO A 133 -1.82 17.27 15.49
N ASP A 134 -2.84 16.66 16.11
CA ASP A 134 -3.65 17.21 17.19
C ASP A 134 -3.36 16.61 18.59
N GLY A 135 -2.29 15.83 18.75
CA GLY A 135 -1.91 15.20 20.02
C GLY A 135 -2.77 13.99 20.41
N LYS A 136 -3.69 13.53 19.56
CA LYS A 136 -4.55 12.38 19.86
C LYS A 136 -3.88 11.06 19.50
N LYS A 137 -4.20 10.02 20.28
CA LYS A 137 -3.76 8.65 20.01
C LYS A 137 -4.43 8.13 18.74
N GLU A 138 -3.62 7.80 17.75
CA GLU A 138 -4.09 7.20 16.50
C GLU A 138 -3.59 5.76 16.36
N TRP A 139 -4.46 4.85 15.90
CA TRP A 139 -4.02 3.51 15.57
C TRP A 139 -3.33 3.48 14.22
N ARG A 140 -2.34 2.59 14.11
CA ARG A 140 -1.53 2.43 12.91
C ARG A 140 -1.55 0.97 12.48
N LEU A 141 -1.72 0.73 11.19
CA LEU A 141 -1.67 -0.60 10.61
C LEU A 141 -0.41 -0.75 9.75
N GLY A 142 0.55 -1.54 10.23
CA GLY A 142 1.79 -1.84 9.53
C GLY A 142 1.73 -3.13 8.70
N PHE A 143 2.25 -3.12 7.48
CA PHE A 143 2.51 -4.34 6.70
C PHE A 143 3.67 -4.13 5.73
N SER A 144 4.20 -5.23 5.20
CA SER A 144 5.33 -5.19 4.27
C SER A 144 5.03 -5.98 3.01
N LEU A 145 5.58 -5.51 1.89
CA LEU A 145 5.46 -6.07 0.55
C LEU A 145 6.86 -6.28 -0.03
N THR A 146 7.25 -7.53 -0.27
CA THR A 146 8.46 -7.83 -1.05
C THR A 146 8.13 -7.76 -2.54
N TRP A 147 8.95 -7.07 -3.32
CA TRP A 147 8.69 -6.83 -4.74
C TRP A 147 9.39 -7.83 -5.66
N PRO A 148 8.76 -8.26 -6.77
CA PRO A 148 7.33 -8.12 -7.04
C PRO A 148 6.52 -8.92 -6.01
N ALA A 149 5.32 -8.45 -5.67
CA ALA A 149 4.44 -9.14 -4.71
C ALA A 149 4.20 -10.59 -5.12
N PHE A 150 4.16 -10.81 -6.44
CA PHE A 150 4.13 -12.10 -7.09
C PHE A 150 5.15 -12.13 -8.21
N ALA A 151 6.08 -13.08 -8.17
CA ALA A 151 6.91 -13.38 -9.32
C ALA A 151 6.01 -13.84 -10.48
N ALA A 152 6.21 -13.28 -11.68
CA ALA A 152 5.76 -13.95 -12.89
C ALA A 152 6.43 -15.32 -12.92
N GLY A 153 5.69 -16.36 -13.32
CA GLY A 153 6.18 -17.75 -13.32
C GLY A 153 7.44 -18.00 -14.17
N ASP A 154 7.91 -16.99 -14.90
CA ASP A 154 9.10 -17.00 -15.76
C ASP A 154 10.31 -16.24 -15.16
N GLY A 155 10.21 -15.71 -13.94
CA GLY A 155 11.33 -15.09 -13.22
C GLY A 155 11.80 -13.74 -13.76
N ARG A 156 11.06 -13.09 -14.67
CA ARG A 156 11.39 -11.75 -15.17
C ARG A 156 10.68 -10.67 -14.37
N ALA A 157 11.45 -9.80 -13.73
CA ALA A 157 10.94 -8.54 -13.18
C ALA A 157 10.73 -7.57 -14.35
N VAL A 158 9.48 -7.30 -14.69
CA VAL A 158 9.11 -6.27 -15.67
C VAL A 158 8.72 -5.01 -14.88
N ASP A 159 8.89 -3.82 -15.46
CA ASP A 159 8.23 -2.61 -14.92
C ASP A 159 6.76 -2.94 -14.65
N GLY A 160 6.32 -2.73 -13.41
CA GLY A 160 5.07 -3.31 -12.93
C GLY A 160 4.38 -2.42 -11.91
N SER A 161 3.06 -2.44 -11.95
CA SER A 161 2.19 -1.87 -10.92
C SER A 161 1.48 -3.02 -10.19
N ASP A 162 1.56 -3.04 -8.87
CA ASP A 162 0.79 -3.91 -8.00
C ASP A 162 -0.27 -3.06 -7.30
N ASP A 163 -1.53 -3.48 -7.31
CA ASP A 163 -2.61 -2.83 -6.59
C ASP A 163 -2.76 -3.47 -5.19
N LEU A 164 -2.77 -2.62 -4.16
CA LEU A 164 -2.85 -3.00 -2.75
C LEU A 164 -4.18 -2.54 -2.16
N TRP A 165 -4.88 -3.45 -1.49
CA TRP A 165 -6.19 -3.25 -0.91
C TRP A 165 -6.27 -3.89 0.48
N SER A 166 -7.10 -3.36 1.36
CA SER A 166 -7.63 -4.14 2.46
C SER A 166 -9.10 -3.83 2.68
N GLU A 167 -9.92 -4.88 2.78
CA GLU A 167 -11.31 -4.76 3.22
C GLU A 167 -11.48 -5.46 4.56
N TYR A 168 -12.21 -4.79 5.45
CA TYR A 168 -13.04 -5.44 6.44
C TYR A 168 -14.30 -4.61 6.68
N CYS A 169 -15.40 -5.07 6.10
CA CYS A 169 -16.73 -4.64 6.49
C CYS A 169 -17.10 -5.37 7.79
N HIS A 170 -17.31 -4.62 8.87
CA HIS A 170 -18.04 -5.18 10.01
C HIS A 170 -19.49 -5.28 9.57
N GLY A 171 -19.95 -6.49 9.22
CA GLY A 171 -21.37 -6.78 9.14
C GLY A 171 -21.95 -6.57 10.52
N GLY A 172 -22.65 -5.45 10.71
CA GLY A 172 -23.39 -5.17 11.93
C GLY A 172 -24.36 -6.31 12.21
N ARG A 173 -24.36 -6.78 13.45
CA ARG A 173 -25.55 -7.38 14.06
C ARG A 173 -26.18 -6.33 14.95
#